data_AF-A0AAX0WS84-F1
#
_entry.id   AF-A0AAX0WS84-F1
#
_cell.length_a   1.000
_cell.length_b   1.000
_cell.length_c   1.000
_cell.angle_alpha   90.00
_cell.angle_beta   90.00
_cell.angle_gamma   90.00
#
_symmetry.space_group_name_H-M   'P 1'
#
loop_
_entity.id
_entity.type
_entity.pdbx_description
1 polymer ?
#
loop_
_entity_poly.entity_id
_entity_poly.type
_entity_poly.pdbx_seq_one_letter_code
_entity_poly.pdbx_strand_id
1 'polypeptide(L)'
;MEGKIEKPVAETPRLSLFEFKTKFTNHIKTCAIFKLNSERRIAELELNNDHDALIELHEQMMVTVREQITVYQGKLKEAEYYYEEWTLQERITNEIARQNRYLEKLELQLSQIKSLKFLFSLNPLELVQEALKNKYSALLIIKNPTLIAKISNDQMLLMTHQDVEIIKSLASIVATREYTFATPNIFAALRQHVQAESDQRFIVEKENAAIRNLLLKINNYLDKKIEKALNGNANPWALGYFGSRHQLDKGDKKVSVPQGIYELKGHLNQLDKILPSDILTKMQNTLQVKNVESKDESLFQQFKRLISYLFGYAQSEQTIKEYEYLEQVTIGKQSIS
;
A
#
# COMPACT_ATOMS: atom_id res chain seq x y z
N MET A 1 -26.61 -36.03 78.74
CA MET A 1 -26.18 -34.94 77.84
C MET A 1 -25.98 -35.56 76.46
N GLU A 2 -26.96 -35.40 75.58
CA GLU A 2 -26.84 -35.80 74.17
C GLU A 2 -26.09 -34.69 73.42
N GLY A 3 -24.91 -35.01 72.92
CA GLY A 3 -24.15 -34.13 72.04
C GLY A 3 -24.81 -34.09 70.67
N LYS A 4 -25.33 -32.92 70.29
CA LYS A 4 -25.90 -32.64 68.97
C LYS A 4 -24.87 -32.94 67.89
N ILE A 5 -25.21 -33.88 67.01
CA ILE A 5 -24.50 -34.10 65.75
C ILE A 5 -24.88 -32.93 64.84
N GLU A 6 -23.91 -32.06 64.55
CA GLU A 6 -24.02 -31.04 63.52
C GLU A 6 -24.20 -31.73 62.16
N LYS A 7 -25.32 -31.42 61.49
CA LYS A 7 -25.57 -31.87 60.12
C LYS A 7 -24.57 -31.19 59.19
N PRO A 8 -23.95 -31.92 58.24
CA PRO A 8 -23.14 -31.29 57.21
C PRO A 8 -24.02 -30.36 56.37
N VAL A 9 -23.48 -29.18 56.09
CA VAL A 9 -24.05 -28.17 55.20
C VAL A 9 -24.46 -28.84 53.89
N ALA A 10 -25.74 -28.73 53.52
CA ALA A 10 -26.29 -29.34 52.33
C ALA A 10 -25.52 -28.84 51.08
N GLU A 11 -24.91 -29.76 50.34
CA GLU A 11 -24.39 -29.47 49.00
C GLU A 11 -25.54 -28.96 48.12
N THR A 12 -25.32 -27.86 47.42
CA THR A 12 -26.27 -27.31 46.44
C THR A 12 -26.64 -28.36 45.40
N PRO A 13 -27.93 -28.45 44.98
CA PRO A 13 -28.37 -29.48 44.04
C PRO A 13 -27.63 -29.33 42.70
N ARG A 14 -26.92 -30.39 42.31
CA ARG A 14 -26.11 -30.46 41.08
C ARG A 14 -27.01 -30.63 39.86
N LEU A 15 -26.59 -30.05 38.72
CA LEU A 15 -27.31 -30.19 37.46
C LEU A 15 -27.25 -31.64 36.94
N SER A 16 -28.29 -32.06 36.23
CA SER A 16 -28.22 -33.29 35.43
C SER A 16 -27.21 -33.14 34.28
N LEU A 17 -26.66 -34.25 33.79
CA LEU A 17 -25.71 -34.24 32.66
C LEU A 17 -26.31 -33.55 31.42
N PHE A 18 -27.60 -33.77 31.16
CA PHE A 18 -28.31 -33.13 30.06
C PHE A 18 -28.38 -31.60 30.22
N GLU A 19 -28.72 -31.11 31.42
CA GLU A 19 -28.76 -29.69 31.73
C GLU A 19 -27.36 -29.05 31.65
N PHE A 20 -26.33 -29.75 32.13
CA PHE A 20 -24.94 -29.30 32.03
C PHE A 20 -24.53 -29.13 30.55
N LYS A 21 -24.74 -30.16 29.72
CA LYS A 21 -24.44 -30.12 28.28
C LYS A 21 -25.20 -29.03 27.56
N THR A 22 -26.46 -28.82 27.90
CA THR A 22 -27.29 -27.76 27.33
C THR A 22 -26.73 -26.38 27.70
N LYS A 23 -26.42 -26.13 28.99
CA LYS A 23 -25.82 -24.87 29.44
C LYS A 23 -24.44 -24.63 28.83
N PHE A 24 -23.61 -25.67 28.70
CA PHE A 24 -22.30 -25.59 28.04
C PHE A 24 -22.45 -25.21 26.56
N THR A 25 -23.34 -25.89 25.83
CA THR A 25 -23.59 -25.60 24.41
C THR A 25 -24.14 -24.18 24.20
N ASN A 26 -25.04 -23.72 25.07
CA ASN A 26 -25.54 -22.35 25.02
C ASN A 26 -24.44 -21.33 25.29
N HIS A 27 -23.54 -21.59 26.24
CA HIS A 27 -22.40 -20.71 26.49
C HIS A 27 -21.46 -20.63 25.29
N ILE A 28 -21.15 -21.76 24.63
CA ILE A 28 -20.36 -21.77 23.38
C ILE A 28 -21.00 -20.87 22.32
N LYS A 29 -22.33 -20.95 22.15
CA LYS A 29 -23.06 -20.09 21.20
C LYS A 29 -22.90 -18.61 21.56
N THR A 30 -23.04 -18.24 22.83
CA THR A 30 -22.83 -16.87 23.29
C THR A 30 -21.43 -16.37 22.97
N CYS A 31 -20.38 -17.16 23.24
CA CYS A 31 -19.00 -16.78 22.92
C CYS A 31 -18.81 -16.60 21.40
N ALA A 32 -19.42 -17.48 20.58
CA ALA A 32 -19.35 -17.38 19.12
C ALA A 32 -20.05 -16.12 18.59
N ILE A 33 -21.25 -15.80 19.10
CA ILE A 33 -21.98 -14.57 18.74
C ILE A 33 -21.19 -13.33 19.13
N PHE A 34 -20.63 -13.31 20.35
CA PHE A 34 -19.76 -12.23 20.81
C PHE A 34 -18.60 -12.00 19.84
N LYS A 35 -17.86 -13.07 19.51
CA LYS A 35 -16.74 -12.98 18.58
C LYS A 35 -17.15 -12.39 17.23
N LEU A 36 -18.25 -12.88 16.65
CA LEU A 36 -18.74 -12.40 15.35
C LEU A 36 -19.12 -10.91 15.37
N ASN A 37 -19.83 -10.48 16.41
CA ASN A 37 -20.22 -9.08 16.57
C ASN A 37 -19.00 -8.18 16.73
N SER A 38 -18.02 -8.62 17.51
CA SER A 38 -16.77 -7.89 17.71
C SER A 38 -15.94 -7.80 16.43
N GLU A 39 -15.80 -8.88 15.66
CA GLU A 39 -15.08 -8.86 14.38
C GLU A 39 -15.76 -7.92 13.36
N ARG A 40 -17.09 -7.89 13.32
CA ARG A 40 -17.83 -6.91 12.53
C ARG A 40 -17.53 -5.48 12.99
N ARG A 41 -17.53 -5.23 14.29
CA ARG A 41 -17.26 -3.89 14.84
C ARG A 41 -15.83 -3.43 14.57
N ILE A 42 -14.86 -4.33 14.65
CA ILE A 42 -13.45 -4.05 14.28
C ILE A 42 -13.40 -3.57 12.82
N ALA A 43 -14.01 -4.30 11.89
CA ALA A 43 -14.01 -3.93 10.47
C ALA A 43 -14.64 -2.55 10.22
N GLU A 44 -15.74 -2.21 10.92
CA GLU A 44 -16.35 -0.88 10.86
C GLU A 44 -15.40 0.22 11.35
N LEU A 45 -14.66 0.00 12.44
CA LEU A 45 -13.74 0.99 13.01
C LEU A 45 -12.44 1.12 12.21
N GLU A 46 -11.93 0.03 11.63
CA GLU A 46 -10.78 0.05 10.71
C GLU A 46 -11.07 0.90 9.47
N LEU A 47 -12.27 0.78 8.89
CA LEU A 47 -12.70 1.62 7.77
C LEU A 47 -12.74 3.11 8.12
N ASN A 48 -13.11 3.42 9.36
CA ASN A 48 -13.16 4.80 9.84
C ASN A 48 -11.80 5.34 10.32
N ASN A 49 -10.74 4.51 10.35
CA ASN A 49 -9.44 4.82 10.93
C ASN A 49 -9.52 5.31 12.40
N ASP A 50 -10.52 4.84 13.16
CA ASP A 50 -10.72 5.23 14.56
C ASP A 50 -9.89 4.34 15.49
N HIS A 51 -8.62 4.73 15.67
CA HIS A 51 -7.66 3.96 16.44
C HIS A 51 -7.97 3.96 17.93
N ASP A 52 -8.61 5.02 18.45
CA ASP A 52 -9.00 5.11 19.86
C ASP A 52 -10.10 4.12 20.18
N ALA A 53 -11.18 4.13 19.39
CA ALA A 53 -12.26 3.15 19.55
C ALA A 53 -11.79 1.71 19.32
N LEU A 54 -10.82 1.47 18.42
CA LEU A 54 -10.24 0.15 18.20
C LEU A 54 -9.47 -0.35 19.43
N ILE A 55 -8.70 0.52 20.09
CA ILE A 55 -7.97 0.18 21.33
C ILE A 55 -8.97 -0.19 22.43
N GLU A 56 -9.96 0.67 22.67
CA GLU A 56 -10.98 0.45 23.69
C GLU A 56 -11.73 -0.86 23.45
N LEU A 57 -12.13 -1.13 22.19
CA LEU A 57 -12.83 -2.36 21.83
C LEU A 57 -11.96 -3.60 22.10
N HIS A 58 -10.69 -3.60 21.69
CA HIS A 58 -9.80 -4.75 21.91
C HIS A 58 -9.56 -4.99 23.40
N GLU A 59 -9.39 -3.94 24.20
CA GLU A 59 -9.24 -4.05 25.66
C GLU A 59 -10.50 -4.66 26.30
N GLN A 60 -11.69 -4.19 25.91
CA GLN A 60 -12.97 -4.76 26.36
C GLN A 60 -13.13 -6.23 25.93
N MET A 61 -12.71 -6.56 24.70
CA MET A 61 -12.76 -7.93 24.20
C MET A 61 -11.85 -8.86 25.00
N MET A 62 -10.63 -8.42 25.32
CA MET A 62 -9.72 -9.21 26.14
C MET A 62 -10.28 -9.48 27.53
N VAL A 63 -10.91 -8.49 28.17
CA VAL A 63 -11.62 -8.68 29.45
C VAL A 63 -12.72 -9.72 29.31
N THR A 64 -13.58 -9.58 28.30
CA THR A 64 -14.69 -10.50 28.05
C THR A 64 -14.22 -11.93 27.75
N VAL A 65 -13.15 -12.10 26.97
CA VAL A 65 -12.58 -13.42 26.65
C VAL A 65 -11.98 -14.07 27.90
N ARG A 66 -11.31 -13.30 28.77
CA ARG A 66 -10.81 -13.81 30.07
C ARG A 66 -11.95 -14.29 30.96
N GLU A 67 -13.05 -13.55 31.04
CA GLU A 67 -14.25 -13.98 31.76
C GLU A 67 -14.83 -15.28 31.18
N GLN A 68 -14.91 -15.40 29.84
CA GLN A 68 -15.34 -16.64 29.18
C GLN A 68 -14.42 -17.83 29.51
N ILE A 69 -13.11 -17.62 29.54
CA ILE A 69 -12.13 -18.64 29.96
C ILE A 69 -12.38 -19.06 31.41
N THR A 70 -12.62 -18.12 32.33
CA THR A 70 -12.96 -18.42 33.72
C THR A 70 -14.24 -19.25 33.84
N VAL A 71 -15.27 -18.93 33.04
CA VAL A 71 -16.50 -19.74 32.99
C VAL A 71 -16.23 -21.16 32.48
N TYR A 72 -15.42 -21.32 31.44
CA TYR A 72 -15.02 -22.65 30.96
C TYR A 72 -14.20 -23.43 31.98
N GLN A 73 -13.30 -22.78 32.71
CA GLN A 73 -12.54 -23.41 33.79
C GLN A 73 -13.45 -23.87 34.94
N GLY A 74 -14.46 -23.08 35.29
CA GLY A 74 -15.50 -23.49 36.25
C GLY A 74 -16.27 -24.72 35.78
N LYS A 75 -16.69 -24.72 34.51
CA LYS A 75 -17.35 -25.87 33.87
C LYS A 75 -16.46 -27.10 33.78
N LEU A 76 -15.15 -26.94 33.58
CA LEU A 76 -14.20 -28.06 33.56
C LEU A 76 -14.16 -28.76 34.92
N LYS A 77 -14.10 -27.99 36.02
CA LYS A 77 -14.17 -28.53 37.39
C LYS A 77 -15.50 -29.22 37.65
N GLU A 78 -16.62 -28.65 37.19
CA GLU A 78 -17.93 -29.31 37.27
C GLU A 78 -17.99 -30.60 36.44
N ALA A 79 -17.25 -30.68 35.32
CA ALA A 79 -17.21 -31.86 34.47
C ALA A 79 -16.46 -33.05 35.08
N GLU A 80 -15.61 -32.83 36.10
CA GLU A 80 -14.91 -33.88 36.83
C GLU A 80 -15.89 -34.85 37.54
N TYR A 81 -17.08 -34.36 37.90
CA TYR A 81 -18.10 -35.17 38.58
C TYR A 81 -18.82 -36.17 37.66
N TYR A 82 -18.72 -36.00 36.34
CA TYR A 82 -19.34 -36.90 35.36
C TYR A 82 -18.30 -37.89 34.81
N TYR A 83 -17.66 -38.64 35.70
CA TYR A 83 -16.50 -39.52 35.49
C TYR A 83 -16.53 -40.43 34.23
N GLU A 84 -17.70 -40.70 33.67
CA GLU A 84 -17.87 -41.58 32.50
C GLU A 84 -17.80 -40.86 31.13
N GLU A 85 -17.72 -39.52 31.09
CA GLU A 85 -17.62 -38.75 29.84
C GLU A 85 -16.28 -38.02 29.67
N TRP A 86 -15.20 -38.79 29.44
CA TRP A 86 -13.88 -38.26 29.08
C TRP A 86 -13.92 -37.26 27.90
N THR A 87 -14.83 -37.49 26.94
CA THR A 87 -15.03 -36.62 25.78
C THR A 87 -15.55 -35.23 26.14
N LEU A 88 -16.24 -35.08 27.28
CA LEU A 88 -16.78 -33.80 27.75
C LEU A 88 -15.67 -32.90 28.31
N GLN A 89 -14.79 -33.47 29.14
CA GLN A 89 -13.63 -32.76 29.70
C GLN A 89 -12.65 -32.36 28.60
N GLU A 90 -12.39 -33.25 27.64
CA GLU A 90 -11.56 -32.96 26.47
C GLU A 90 -12.15 -31.81 25.66
N ARG A 91 -13.47 -31.84 25.39
CA ARG A 91 -14.16 -30.78 24.65
C ARG A 91 -14.08 -29.42 25.35
N ILE A 92 -14.26 -29.36 26.67
CA ILE A 92 -14.14 -28.10 27.43
C ILE A 92 -12.69 -27.60 27.39
N THR A 93 -11.71 -28.49 27.57
CA THR A 93 -10.29 -28.16 27.50
C THR A 93 -9.90 -27.57 26.14
N ASN A 94 -10.42 -28.14 25.06
CA ASN A 94 -10.19 -27.62 23.70
C ASN A 94 -10.79 -26.22 23.50
N GLU A 95 -11.97 -25.92 24.06
CA GLU A 95 -12.54 -24.56 23.99
C GLU A 95 -11.72 -23.56 24.83
N ILE A 96 -11.19 -23.94 26.00
CA ILE A 96 -10.27 -23.10 26.77
C ILE A 96 -9.02 -22.78 25.94
N ALA A 97 -8.39 -23.79 25.34
CA ALA A 97 -7.21 -23.61 24.50
C ALA A 97 -7.50 -22.69 23.30
N ARG A 98 -8.67 -22.84 22.68
CA ARG A 98 -9.12 -21.97 21.59
C ARG A 98 -9.30 -20.51 22.04
N GLN A 99 -9.88 -20.27 23.21
CA GLN A 99 -10.05 -18.92 23.74
C GLN A 99 -8.71 -18.27 24.12
N ASN A 100 -7.78 -19.04 24.70
CA ASN A 100 -6.43 -18.55 24.99
C ASN A 100 -5.69 -18.12 23.72
N ARG A 101 -5.73 -18.93 22.65
CA ARG A 101 -5.15 -18.54 21.35
C ARG A 101 -5.81 -17.28 20.78
N TYR A 102 -7.10 -17.12 21.00
CA TYR A 102 -7.81 -15.91 20.57
C TYR A 102 -7.37 -14.68 21.38
N LEU A 103 -7.17 -14.83 22.69
CA LEU A 103 -6.64 -13.78 23.56
C LEU A 103 -5.24 -13.34 23.13
N GLU A 104 -4.32 -14.27 22.87
CA GLU A 104 -2.97 -13.99 22.36
C GLU A 104 -3.02 -13.20 21.04
N LYS A 105 -3.94 -13.56 20.14
CA LYS A 105 -4.16 -12.82 18.89
C LYS A 105 -4.61 -11.38 19.16
N LEU A 106 -5.55 -11.19 20.07
CA LEU A 106 -6.04 -9.85 20.44
C LEU A 106 -4.95 -8.98 21.05
N GLU A 107 -4.08 -9.56 21.89
CA GLU A 107 -2.94 -8.86 22.50
C GLU A 107 -1.94 -8.37 21.43
N LEU A 108 -1.63 -9.22 20.45
CA LEU A 108 -0.75 -8.86 19.34
C LEU A 108 -1.37 -7.76 18.46
N GLN A 109 -2.67 -7.88 18.16
CA GLN A 109 -3.40 -6.86 17.41
C GLN A 109 -3.46 -5.52 18.15
N LEU A 110 -3.72 -5.54 19.46
CA LEU A 110 -3.75 -4.34 20.29
C LEU A 110 -2.40 -3.59 20.29
N SER A 111 -1.29 -4.33 20.40
CA SER A 111 0.05 -3.73 20.31
C SER A 111 0.25 -3.04 18.96
N GLN A 112 -0.15 -3.70 17.86
CA GLN A 112 -0.05 -3.12 16.53
C GLN A 112 -0.92 -1.88 16.36
N ILE A 113 -2.16 -1.89 16.85
CA ILE A 113 -3.08 -0.73 16.77
C ILE A 113 -2.52 0.45 17.56
N LYS A 114 -1.95 0.20 18.76
CA LYS A 114 -1.28 1.25 19.56
C LYS A 114 -0.08 1.85 18.82
N SER A 115 0.75 1.01 18.19
CA SER A 115 1.85 1.49 17.35
C SER A 115 1.35 2.30 16.15
N LEU A 116 0.29 1.87 15.47
CA LEU A 116 -0.29 2.62 14.36
C LEU A 116 -0.83 3.97 14.82
N LYS A 117 -1.57 4.04 15.93
CA LYS A 117 -2.04 5.30 16.53
C LYS A 117 -0.88 6.27 16.77
N PHE A 118 0.20 5.78 17.37
CA PHE A 118 1.41 6.57 17.58
C PHE A 118 1.96 7.09 16.24
N LEU A 119 2.15 6.24 15.24
CA LEU A 119 2.66 6.64 13.93
C LEU A 119 1.77 7.67 13.22
N PHE A 120 0.45 7.57 13.36
CA PHE A 120 -0.49 8.57 12.81
C PHE A 120 -0.41 9.94 13.50
N SER A 121 0.02 9.98 14.76
CA SER A 121 0.21 11.22 15.51
C SER A 121 1.48 11.99 15.13
N LEU A 122 2.44 11.32 14.48
CA LEU A 122 3.72 11.92 14.08
C LEU A 122 3.56 12.83 12.85
N ASN A 123 4.32 13.92 12.83
CA ASN A 123 4.50 14.72 11.62
C ASN A 123 5.39 13.97 10.60
N PRO A 124 5.44 14.38 9.32
CA PRO A 124 6.19 13.66 8.29
C PRO A 124 7.70 13.47 8.59
N LEU A 125 8.34 14.46 9.23
CA LEU A 125 9.76 14.37 9.59
C LEU A 125 10.00 13.36 10.72
N GLU A 126 9.18 13.43 11.77
CA GLU A 126 9.21 12.48 12.89
C GLU A 126 8.89 11.06 12.42
N LEU A 127 7.94 10.90 11.51
CA LEU A 127 7.57 9.61 10.94
C LEU A 127 8.76 8.94 10.23
N VAL A 128 9.52 9.72 9.46
CA VAL A 128 10.74 9.23 8.81
C VAL A 128 11.80 8.88 9.85
N GLN A 129 12.05 9.75 10.84
CA GLN A 129 13.03 9.46 11.89
C GLN A 129 12.71 8.18 12.67
N GLU A 130 11.44 7.97 13.02
CA GLU A 130 11.00 6.76 13.68
C GLU A 130 11.15 5.53 12.76
N ALA A 131 10.82 5.66 11.48
CA ALA A 131 11.04 4.60 10.50
C ALA A 131 12.53 4.24 10.36
N LEU A 132 13.46 5.21 10.44
CA LEU A 132 14.90 4.95 10.39
C LEU A 132 15.41 4.26 11.65
N LYS A 133 14.86 4.61 12.82
CA LYS A 133 15.29 4.08 14.10
C LYS A 133 14.74 2.68 14.37
N ASN A 134 13.52 2.41 13.92
CA ASN A 134 12.76 1.23 14.31
C ASN A 134 12.24 0.46 13.09
N LYS A 135 12.78 -0.75 12.90
CA LYS A 135 12.40 -1.66 11.82
C LYS A 135 10.90 -2.02 11.85
N TYR A 136 10.33 -2.21 13.05
CA TYR A 136 8.90 -2.54 13.18
C TYR A 136 8.02 -1.38 12.74
N SER A 137 8.37 -0.15 13.14
CA SER A 137 7.71 1.07 12.68
C SER A 137 7.81 1.23 11.15
N ALA A 138 8.98 0.99 10.56
CA ALA A 138 9.17 1.00 9.11
C ALA A 138 8.25 0.00 8.40
N LEU A 139 8.15 -1.23 8.89
CA LEU A 139 7.25 -2.26 8.35
C LEU A 139 5.77 -1.83 8.43
N LEU A 140 5.34 -1.26 9.55
CA LEU A 140 3.97 -0.78 9.71
C LEU A 140 3.65 0.38 8.76
N ILE A 141 4.57 1.33 8.62
CA ILE A 141 4.43 2.45 7.69
C ILE A 141 4.30 1.94 6.27
N ILE A 142 5.19 1.04 5.85
CA ILE A 142 5.21 0.46 4.50
C ILE A 142 3.92 -0.32 4.17
N LYS A 143 3.37 -1.04 5.16
CA LYS A 143 2.13 -1.80 5.01
C LYS A 143 0.87 -0.92 5.06
N ASN A 144 0.97 0.35 5.46
CA ASN A 144 -0.16 1.27 5.55
C ASN A 144 -0.11 2.35 4.43
N PRO A 145 -1.06 2.33 3.47
CA PRO A 145 -1.07 3.26 2.34
C PRO A 145 -1.09 4.75 2.73
N THR A 146 -1.79 5.10 3.81
CA THR A 146 -1.93 6.48 4.27
C THR A 146 -0.64 7.00 4.88
N LEU A 147 0.07 6.17 5.67
CA LEU A 147 1.34 6.56 6.27
C LEU A 147 2.45 6.63 5.21
N ILE A 148 2.57 5.61 4.36
CA ILE A 148 3.62 5.59 3.35
C ILE A 148 3.48 6.73 2.35
N ALA A 149 2.26 7.16 2.02
CA ALA A 149 2.00 8.31 1.15
C ALA A 149 2.61 9.63 1.68
N LYS A 150 2.82 9.77 2.99
CA LYS A 150 3.47 10.94 3.61
C LYS A 150 5.00 10.95 3.42
N ILE A 151 5.58 9.86 2.93
CA ILE A 151 7.03 9.68 2.80
C ILE A 151 7.43 9.82 1.35
N SER A 152 8.41 10.70 1.07
CA SER A 152 8.92 10.91 -0.28
C SER A 152 9.73 9.72 -0.78
N ASN A 153 9.89 9.59 -2.10
CA ASN A 153 10.65 8.49 -2.68
C ASN A 153 12.12 8.47 -2.22
N ASP A 154 12.73 9.63 -2.02
CA ASP A 154 14.13 9.73 -1.58
C ASP A 154 14.28 9.26 -0.12
N GLN A 155 13.29 9.58 0.72
CA GLN A 155 13.28 9.15 2.12
C GLN A 155 13.05 7.63 2.27
N MET A 156 12.30 7.02 1.34
CA MET A 156 12.08 5.56 1.34
C MET A 156 13.38 4.77 1.26
N LEU A 157 14.38 5.25 0.52
CA LEU A 157 15.67 4.57 0.38
C LEU A 157 16.44 4.47 1.70
N LEU A 158 16.16 5.39 2.63
CA LEU A 158 16.86 5.45 3.91
C LEU A 158 16.32 4.42 4.92
N MET A 159 15.08 3.97 4.76
CA MET A 159 14.39 3.09 5.71
C MET A 159 14.44 1.60 5.34
N THR A 160 15.43 1.18 4.55
CA THR A 160 15.54 -0.22 4.09
C THR A 160 15.88 -1.19 5.22
N HIS A 161 16.57 -0.74 6.28
CA HIS A 161 17.11 -1.58 7.36
C HIS A 161 17.96 -2.76 6.87
N GLN A 162 18.45 -2.71 5.62
CA GLN A 162 19.07 -3.83 4.91
C GLN A 162 18.19 -5.11 4.96
N ASP A 163 16.88 -4.95 5.07
CA ASP A 163 15.92 -6.03 5.18
C ASP A 163 15.26 -6.29 3.82
N VAL A 164 15.34 -7.54 3.35
CA VAL A 164 14.85 -7.92 2.03
C VAL A 164 13.33 -7.77 1.89
N GLU A 165 12.54 -8.05 2.95
CA GLU A 165 11.08 -7.88 2.91
C GLU A 165 10.71 -6.40 2.78
N ILE A 166 11.40 -5.54 3.53
CA ILE A 166 11.25 -4.08 3.44
C ILE A 166 11.63 -3.60 2.04
N ILE A 167 12.78 -3.99 1.52
CA ILE A 167 13.26 -3.57 0.20
C ILE A 167 12.27 -3.98 -0.91
N LYS A 168 11.77 -5.22 -0.89
CA LYS A 168 10.76 -5.69 -1.85
C LYS A 168 9.44 -4.94 -1.74
N SER A 169 9.03 -4.61 -0.52
CA SER A 169 7.81 -3.85 -0.27
C SER A 169 7.96 -2.42 -0.80
N LEU A 170 9.10 -1.76 -0.54
CA LEU A 170 9.43 -0.44 -1.09
C LEU A 170 9.47 -0.45 -2.61
N ALA A 171 10.12 -1.45 -3.24
CA ALA A 171 10.12 -1.59 -4.70
C ALA A 171 8.72 -1.70 -5.28
N SER A 172 7.82 -2.41 -4.59
CA SER A 172 6.42 -2.55 -4.98
C SER A 172 5.66 -1.22 -4.85
N ILE A 173 5.91 -0.44 -3.80
CA ILE A 173 5.32 0.90 -3.62
C ILE A 173 5.84 1.88 -4.67
N VAL A 174 7.15 1.89 -4.93
CA VAL A 174 7.74 2.76 -5.96
C VAL A 174 7.14 2.44 -7.34
N ALA A 175 6.84 1.17 -7.63
CA ALA A 175 6.21 0.77 -8.89
C ALA A 175 4.76 1.23 -9.07
N THR A 176 4.04 1.51 -7.98
CA THR A 176 2.65 2.03 -8.04
C THR A 176 2.60 3.56 -8.01
N ARG A 177 3.70 4.21 -7.61
CA ARG A 177 3.83 5.67 -7.66
C ARG A 177 4.04 6.18 -9.07
N GLU A 178 3.89 7.49 -9.24
CA GLU A 178 4.20 8.15 -10.49
C GLU A 178 5.69 7.99 -10.82
N TYR A 179 5.95 7.62 -12.08
CA TYR A 179 7.31 7.47 -12.58
C TYR A 179 7.92 8.85 -12.82
N THR A 180 9.03 9.15 -12.16
CA THR A 180 9.76 10.41 -12.27
C THR A 180 11.20 10.18 -12.72
N PHE A 181 11.95 11.25 -12.95
CA PHE A 181 13.38 11.16 -13.27
C PHE A 181 14.21 10.52 -12.15
N ALA A 182 13.73 10.53 -10.90
CA ALA A 182 14.40 9.88 -9.78
C ALA A 182 14.14 8.37 -9.72
N THR A 183 13.04 7.88 -10.31
CA THR A 183 12.61 6.48 -10.23
C THR A 183 13.67 5.45 -10.66
N PRO A 184 14.41 5.63 -11.78
CA PRO A 184 15.52 4.72 -12.13
C PRO A 184 16.59 4.63 -11.05
N ASN A 185 16.96 5.77 -10.45
CA ASN A 185 17.99 5.83 -9.41
C ASN A 185 17.52 5.13 -8.14
N ILE A 186 16.24 5.25 -7.80
CA ILE A 186 15.63 4.55 -6.67
C ILE A 186 15.68 3.04 -6.88
N PHE A 187 15.26 2.54 -8.05
CA PHE A 187 15.35 1.11 -8.36
C PHE A 187 16.79 0.60 -8.37
N ALA A 188 17.74 1.39 -8.90
CA ALA A 188 19.16 1.07 -8.85
C ALA A 188 19.68 0.95 -7.41
N ALA A 189 19.33 1.89 -6.53
CA ALA A 189 19.70 1.84 -5.11
C ALA A 189 19.09 0.62 -4.41
N LEU A 190 17.79 0.34 -4.62
CA LEU A 190 17.14 -0.84 -4.04
C LEU A 190 17.81 -2.16 -4.49
N ARG A 191 18.24 -2.26 -5.75
CA ARG A 191 19.00 -3.42 -6.24
C ARG A 191 20.33 -3.61 -5.52
N GLN A 192 21.03 -2.52 -5.20
CA GLN A 192 22.30 -2.58 -4.48
C GLN A 192 22.13 -3.09 -3.04
N HIS A 193 20.93 -2.95 -2.45
CA HIS A 193 20.63 -3.43 -1.11
C HIS A 193 20.27 -4.92 -1.03
N VAL A 194 20.18 -5.63 -2.16
CA VAL A 194 19.90 -7.07 -2.18
C VAL A 194 21.04 -7.88 -2.83
N GLN A 195 21.34 -9.03 -2.24
CA GLN A 195 22.44 -9.89 -2.69
C GLN A 195 21.96 -11.03 -3.60
N ALA A 196 20.78 -11.59 -3.34
CA ALA A 196 20.28 -12.73 -4.08
C ALA A 196 19.79 -12.33 -5.48
N GLU A 197 20.13 -13.14 -6.49
CA GLU A 197 19.74 -12.89 -7.87
C GLU A 197 18.21 -12.86 -8.05
N SER A 198 17.48 -13.73 -7.33
CA SER A 198 16.01 -13.72 -7.34
C SER A 198 15.41 -12.41 -6.85
N ASP A 199 16.06 -11.77 -5.87
CA ASP A 199 15.59 -10.50 -5.31
C ASP A 199 15.91 -9.34 -6.24
N GLN A 200 17.08 -9.36 -6.88
CA GLN A 200 17.42 -8.41 -7.93
C GLN A 200 16.44 -8.49 -9.10
N ARG A 201 16.11 -9.71 -9.57
CA ARG A 201 15.11 -9.93 -10.61
C ARG A 201 13.74 -9.39 -10.22
N PHE A 202 13.29 -9.64 -8.99
CA PHE A 202 12.04 -9.07 -8.49
C PHE A 202 12.02 -7.54 -8.59
N ILE A 203 13.11 -6.86 -8.21
CA ILE A 203 13.19 -5.40 -8.30
C ILE A 203 13.16 -4.93 -9.77
N VAL A 204 13.82 -5.64 -10.68
CA VAL A 204 13.77 -5.36 -12.13
C VAL A 204 12.37 -5.55 -12.71
N GLU A 205 11.63 -6.56 -12.27
CA GLU A 205 10.24 -6.77 -12.67
C GLU A 205 9.35 -5.61 -12.20
N LYS A 206 9.56 -5.10 -10.98
CA LYS A 206 8.84 -3.93 -10.47
C LYS A 206 9.18 -2.65 -11.22
N GLU A 207 10.44 -2.44 -11.57
CA GLU A 207 10.84 -1.32 -12.43
C GLU A 207 10.16 -1.40 -13.80
N ASN A 208 10.15 -2.58 -14.43
CA ASN A 208 9.47 -2.78 -15.71
C ASN A 208 7.96 -2.56 -15.61
N ALA A 209 7.31 -2.95 -14.52
CA ALA A 209 5.91 -2.65 -14.29
C ALA A 209 5.65 -1.13 -14.20
N ALA A 210 6.51 -0.40 -13.49
CA ALA A 210 6.45 1.06 -13.38
C ALA A 210 6.62 1.73 -14.76
N ILE A 211 7.60 1.28 -15.55
CA ILE A 211 7.84 1.75 -16.91
C ILE A 211 6.67 1.40 -17.83
N ARG A 212 6.08 0.20 -17.70
CA ARG A 212 4.91 -0.19 -18.48
C ARG A 212 3.74 0.76 -18.24
N ASN A 213 3.47 1.11 -16.98
CA ASN A 213 2.44 2.08 -16.61
C ASN A 213 2.72 3.46 -17.19
N LEU A 214 3.98 3.91 -17.16
CA LEU A 214 4.43 5.13 -17.83
C LEU A 214 4.14 5.09 -19.34
N LEU A 215 4.54 4.02 -20.02
CA LEU A 215 4.36 3.88 -21.47
C LEU A 215 2.87 3.85 -21.86
N LEU A 216 2.01 3.20 -21.08
CA LEU A 216 0.56 3.24 -21.28
C LEU A 216 0.00 4.67 -21.16
N LYS A 217 0.43 5.43 -20.15
CA LYS A 217 0.03 6.84 -20.00
C LYS A 217 0.45 7.68 -21.21
N ILE A 218 1.68 7.50 -21.69
CA ILE A 218 2.19 8.18 -22.89
C ILE A 218 1.34 7.79 -24.11
N ASN A 219 1.06 6.50 -24.28
CA ASN A 219 0.24 6.01 -25.40
C ASN A 219 -1.15 6.65 -25.41
N ASN A 220 -1.85 6.62 -24.27
CA ASN A 220 -3.17 7.21 -24.12
C ASN A 220 -3.18 8.72 -24.41
N TYR A 221 -2.12 9.43 -24.01
CA TYR A 221 -1.98 10.85 -24.32
C TYR A 221 -1.82 11.10 -25.81
N LEU A 222 -0.94 10.35 -26.48
CA LEU A 222 -0.74 10.46 -27.92
C LEU A 222 -2.03 10.14 -28.67
N ASP A 223 -2.78 9.12 -28.23
CA ASP A 223 -4.07 8.76 -28.83
C ASP A 223 -5.10 9.89 -28.73
N LYS A 224 -5.20 10.56 -27.57
CA LYS A 224 -6.04 11.76 -27.39
C LYS A 224 -5.61 12.91 -28.30
N LYS A 225 -4.30 13.12 -28.50
CA LYS A 225 -3.79 14.16 -29.40
C LYS A 225 -4.11 13.86 -30.88
N ILE A 226 -3.99 12.59 -31.28
CA ILE A 226 -4.36 12.12 -32.62
C ILE A 226 -5.88 12.26 -32.84
N GLU A 227 -6.71 11.96 -31.83
CA GLU A 227 -8.17 12.20 -31.88
C GLU A 227 -8.52 13.67 -32.03
N LYS A 228 -7.85 14.57 -31.31
CA LYS A 228 -8.05 16.01 -31.47
C LYS A 228 -7.68 16.48 -32.88
N ALA A 229 -6.61 15.93 -33.47
CA ALA A 229 -6.22 16.21 -34.85
C ALA A 229 -7.29 15.75 -35.85
N LEU A 230 -7.92 14.60 -35.60
CA LEU A 230 -9.01 14.06 -36.42
C LEU A 230 -10.29 14.91 -36.39
N ASN A 231 -10.56 15.54 -35.25
CA ASN A 231 -11.79 16.31 -35.04
C ASN A 231 -11.69 17.78 -35.50
N GLY A 232 -10.66 18.14 -36.27
CA GLY A 232 -10.57 19.43 -36.98
C GLY A 232 -10.18 20.64 -36.14
N ASN A 233 -9.86 20.47 -34.86
CA ASN A 233 -9.33 21.57 -34.04
C ASN A 233 -7.83 21.78 -34.34
N ALA A 234 -7.47 23.06 -34.54
CA ALA A 234 -6.15 23.57 -34.91
C ALA A 234 -4.96 22.75 -34.40
N ASN A 235 -3.95 22.56 -35.27
CA ASN A 235 -2.61 21.97 -35.02
C ASN A 235 -2.40 21.55 -33.55
N PRO A 236 -2.84 20.35 -33.12
CA PRO A 236 -2.74 19.93 -31.72
C PRO A 236 -1.29 19.71 -31.27
N TRP A 237 -0.39 19.75 -32.26
CA TRP A 237 1.06 19.75 -32.19
C TRP A 237 1.55 21.18 -31.89
N ALA A 238 1.40 21.63 -30.65
CA ALA A 238 1.93 22.93 -30.18
C ALA A 238 3.47 23.04 -30.29
N LEU A 239 4.14 21.92 -30.58
CA LEU A 239 5.58 21.83 -30.85
C LEU A 239 5.75 21.61 -32.35
N GLY A 240 5.86 22.70 -33.12
CA GLY A 240 5.86 22.71 -34.58
C GLY A 240 7.02 22.01 -35.29
N TYR A 241 7.80 21.14 -34.62
CA TYR A 241 9.10 20.69 -35.12
C TYR A 241 9.39 19.20 -34.83
N PHE A 242 8.65 18.28 -35.45
CA PHE A 242 9.20 16.94 -35.73
C PHE A 242 9.13 16.60 -37.21
N GLY A 243 9.77 17.43 -38.04
CA GLY A 243 10.09 17.11 -39.43
C GLY A 243 8.88 16.84 -40.34
N SER A 244 9.08 15.95 -41.32
CA SER A 244 8.10 15.61 -42.34
C SER A 244 6.85 14.96 -41.75
N ARG A 245 5.70 15.33 -42.32
CA ARG A 245 4.39 14.82 -41.94
C ARG A 245 4.24 13.37 -42.42
N HIS A 246 4.06 12.45 -41.48
CA HIS A 246 3.77 11.04 -41.73
C HIS A 246 2.27 10.78 -41.57
N GLN A 247 1.75 9.75 -42.23
CA GLN A 247 0.36 9.34 -42.07
C GLN A 247 0.27 8.16 -41.09
N LEU A 248 -0.54 8.33 -40.06
CA LEU A 248 -0.99 7.24 -39.19
C LEU A 248 -2.40 6.83 -39.59
N ASP A 249 -2.60 5.54 -39.82
CA ASP A 249 -3.92 4.96 -40.04
C ASP A 249 -4.64 4.81 -38.69
N LYS A 250 -5.84 5.39 -38.57
CA LYS A 250 -6.72 5.23 -37.40
C LYS A 250 -8.13 4.88 -37.90
N GLY A 251 -8.40 3.58 -37.99
CA GLY A 251 -9.59 3.07 -38.68
C GLY A 251 -9.54 3.43 -40.17
N ASP A 252 -10.64 3.98 -40.70
CA ASP A 252 -10.74 4.38 -42.11
C ASP A 252 -10.13 5.76 -42.43
N LYS A 253 -9.56 6.44 -41.42
CA LYS A 253 -9.02 7.81 -41.56
C LYS A 253 -7.50 7.83 -41.42
N LYS A 254 -6.87 8.63 -42.27
CA LYS A 254 -5.43 8.92 -42.20
C LYS A 254 -5.18 10.24 -41.50
N VAL A 255 -4.35 10.20 -40.45
CA VAL A 255 -3.99 11.39 -39.67
C VAL A 255 -2.58 11.79 -40.00
N SER A 256 -2.41 13.04 -40.41
CA SER A 256 -1.08 13.61 -40.58
C SER A 256 -0.46 13.94 -39.22
N VAL A 257 0.60 13.23 -38.86
CA VAL A 257 1.35 13.42 -37.62
C VAL A 257 2.81 13.75 -37.89
N PRO A 258 3.51 14.44 -36.98
CA PRO A 258 4.95 14.63 -37.10
C PRO A 258 5.73 13.29 -37.04
N GLN A 259 6.88 13.19 -37.71
CA GLN A 259 7.70 11.97 -37.80
C GLN A 259 8.05 11.40 -36.41
N GLY A 260 8.45 12.26 -35.47
CA GLY A 260 8.76 11.81 -34.11
C GLY A 260 7.57 11.15 -33.42
N ILE A 261 6.35 11.64 -33.63
CA ILE A 261 5.13 11.03 -33.07
C ILE A 261 4.85 9.67 -33.72
N TYR A 262 5.06 9.55 -35.03
CA TYR A 262 4.95 8.28 -35.75
C TYR A 262 5.92 7.23 -35.20
N GLU A 263 7.20 7.59 -35.01
CA GLU A 263 8.23 6.71 -34.47
C GLU A 263 7.93 6.30 -33.02
N LEU A 264 7.54 7.25 -32.17
CA LEU A 264 7.16 6.96 -30.78
C LEU A 264 5.95 6.00 -30.71
N LYS A 265 4.93 6.19 -31.54
CA LYS A 265 3.79 5.25 -31.65
C LYS A 265 4.25 3.88 -32.15
N GLY A 266 5.19 3.84 -33.09
CA GLY A 266 5.80 2.59 -33.57
C GLY A 266 6.47 1.79 -32.46
N HIS A 267 7.19 2.46 -31.55
CA HIS A 267 7.78 1.81 -30.36
C HIS A 267 6.71 1.35 -29.37
N LEU A 268 5.69 2.18 -29.10
CA LEU A 268 4.58 1.85 -28.19
C LEU A 268 3.72 0.68 -28.69
N ASN A 269 3.66 0.42 -29.99
CA ASN A 269 2.99 -0.77 -30.55
C ASN A 269 3.72 -2.09 -30.22
N GLN A 270 4.90 -2.03 -29.60
CA GLN A 270 5.69 -3.19 -29.17
C GLN A 270 5.51 -3.50 -27.68
N LEU A 271 4.60 -2.83 -26.97
CA LEU A 271 4.43 -2.90 -25.51
C LEU A 271 4.15 -4.31 -24.96
N ASP A 272 3.58 -5.19 -25.78
CA ASP A 272 3.34 -6.60 -25.44
C ASP A 272 4.34 -7.58 -26.09
N LYS A 273 5.36 -7.06 -26.79
CA LYS A 273 6.34 -7.85 -27.57
C LYS A 273 7.75 -7.82 -27.00
N ILE A 274 8.15 -6.71 -26.37
CA ILE A 274 9.49 -6.53 -25.79
C ILE A 274 9.38 -5.89 -24.41
N LEU A 275 10.48 -5.86 -23.66
CA LEU A 275 10.49 -5.32 -22.31
C LEU A 275 10.16 -3.80 -22.31
N PRO A 276 9.37 -3.31 -21.34
CA PRO A 276 9.08 -1.90 -21.18
C PRO A 276 10.34 -1.02 -21.11
N SER A 277 11.39 -1.48 -20.41
CA SER A 277 12.69 -0.78 -20.35
C SER A 277 13.32 -0.54 -21.73
N ASP A 278 13.21 -1.52 -22.62
CA ASP A 278 13.79 -1.43 -23.96
C ASP A 278 13.00 -0.44 -24.83
N ILE A 279 11.68 -0.41 -24.68
CA ILE A 279 10.81 0.57 -25.36
C ILE A 279 11.15 1.98 -24.88
N LEU A 280 11.26 2.17 -23.57
CA LEU A 280 11.62 3.46 -22.99
C LEU A 280 12.99 3.94 -23.52
N THR A 281 13.97 3.03 -23.57
CA THR A 281 15.32 3.33 -24.10
C THR A 281 15.27 3.69 -25.59
N LYS A 282 14.51 2.95 -26.41
CA LYS A 282 14.31 3.27 -27.83
C LYS A 282 13.66 4.63 -28.02
N MET A 283 12.62 4.94 -27.23
CA MET A 283 11.96 6.25 -27.27
C MET A 283 12.93 7.37 -26.88
N GLN A 284 13.73 7.20 -25.83
CA GLN A 284 14.76 8.16 -25.42
C GLN A 284 15.82 8.37 -26.52
N ASN A 285 16.31 7.30 -27.14
CA ASN A 285 17.29 7.36 -28.23
C ASN A 285 16.73 8.07 -29.48
N THR A 286 15.50 7.74 -29.89
CA THR A 286 14.82 8.44 -30.99
C THR A 286 14.76 9.94 -30.74
N LEU A 287 14.45 10.33 -29.51
CA LEU A 287 14.39 11.74 -29.13
C LEU A 287 15.77 12.40 -29.08
N GLN A 288 16.78 11.71 -28.55
CA GLN A 288 18.15 12.22 -28.47
C GLN A 288 18.75 12.46 -29.86
N VAL A 289 18.56 11.53 -30.80
CA VAL A 289 19.03 11.68 -32.19
C VAL A 289 18.40 12.92 -32.82
N LYS A 290 17.08 13.10 -32.66
CA LYS A 290 16.37 14.29 -33.17
C LYS A 290 16.84 15.59 -32.52
N ASN A 291 17.22 15.57 -31.25
CA ASN A 291 17.78 16.73 -30.56
C ASN A 291 19.16 17.12 -31.13
N VAL A 292 20.04 16.15 -31.35
CA VAL A 292 21.39 16.38 -31.92
C VAL A 292 21.29 16.91 -33.35
N GLU A 293 20.33 16.43 -34.15
CA GLU A 293 20.05 16.95 -35.50
C GLU A 293 19.57 18.41 -35.49
N SER A 294 18.88 18.84 -34.44
CA SER A 294 18.22 20.16 -34.36
C SER A 294 19.06 21.26 -33.69
N LYS A 295 20.11 20.91 -32.91
CA LYS A 295 20.98 21.84 -32.14
C LYS A 295 20.24 22.89 -31.28
N ASP A 296 19.00 22.65 -30.88
CA ASP A 296 18.20 23.64 -30.15
C ASP A 296 17.95 23.17 -28.70
N GLU A 297 18.69 23.76 -27.76
CA GLU A 297 18.62 23.45 -26.33
C GLU A 297 17.22 23.74 -25.73
N SER A 298 16.41 24.57 -26.41
CA SER A 298 15.03 24.83 -26.04
C SER A 298 14.13 23.59 -26.22
N LEU A 299 14.44 22.66 -27.14
CA LEU A 299 13.67 21.43 -27.37
C LEU A 299 13.78 20.44 -26.22
N PHE A 300 14.97 20.31 -25.62
CA PHE A 300 15.17 19.45 -24.45
C PHE A 300 14.42 20.00 -23.24
N GLN A 301 14.39 21.32 -23.06
CA GLN A 301 13.60 21.99 -22.02
C GLN A 301 12.09 21.89 -22.30
N GLN A 302 11.66 21.97 -23.56
CA GLN A 302 10.27 21.77 -23.96
C GLN A 302 9.82 20.31 -23.79
N PHE A 303 10.72 19.34 -23.95
CA PHE A 303 10.44 17.93 -23.70
C PHE A 303 10.46 17.59 -22.21
N LYS A 304 11.38 18.16 -21.42
CA LYS A 304 11.28 18.14 -19.95
C LYS A 304 9.98 18.77 -19.48
N ARG A 305 9.58 19.91 -20.06
CA ARG A 305 8.25 20.52 -19.85
C ARG A 305 7.12 19.63 -20.31
N LEU A 306 7.22 18.95 -21.46
CA LEU A 306 6.19 18.02 -21.96
C LEU A 306 6.05 16.84 -21.01
N ILE A 307 7.15 16.25 -20.54
CA ILE A 307 7.19 15.26 -19.48
C ILE A 307 6.54 15.87 -18.22
N SER A 308 6.98 17.01 -17.70
CA SER A 308 6.36 17.67 -16.54
C SER A 308 4.86 17.98 -16.72
N TYR A 309 4.41 18.34 -17.92
CA TYR A 309 3.01 18.55 -18.29
C TYR A 309 2.23 17.23 -18.43
N LEU A 310 2.90 16.14 -18.85
CA LEU A 310 2.36 14.78 -18.90
C LEU A 310 2.21 14.17 -17.50
N PHE A 311 2.97 14.65 -16.51
CA PHE A 311 3.08 14.09 -15.16
C PHE A 311 2.55 14.99 -14.03
N GLY A 312 1.67 15.97 -14.32
CA GLY A 312 0.85 16.64 -13.29
C GLY A 312 1.55 16.98 -11.97
N TYR A 313 2.70 17.67 -12.00
CA TYR A 313 3.33 18.16 -10.78
C TYR A 313 2.44 19.25 -10.17
N ALA A 314 1.85 18.96 -9.01
CA ALA A 314 1.32 19.98 -8.14
C ALA A 314 2.45 20.98 -7.79
N GLN A 315 2.15 22.24 -8.05
CA GLN A 315 2.97 23.42 -7.85
C GLN A 315 3.78 23.39 -6.55
N SER A 316 5.10 23.38 -6.65
CA SER A 316 5.95 23.93 -5.59
C SER A 316 6.12 25.43 -5.87
N GLU A 317 5.98 26.27 -4.83
CA GLU A 317 6.15 27.73 -4.92
C GLU A 317 7.50 28.14 -5.52
N GLN A 318 8.53 27.30 -5.33
CA GLN A 318 9.87 27.53 -5.81
C GLN A 318 9.95 27.41 -7.33
N THR A 319 9.17 26.49 -7.90
CA THR A 319 9.03 26.29 -9.34
C THR A 319 8.17 27.38 -10.00
N ILE A 320 7.16 27.92 -9.30
CA ILE A 320 6.42 29.11 -9.76
C ILE A 320 7.37 30.31 -9.84
N LYS A 321 8.22 30.52 -8.82
CA LYS A 321 9.18 31.63 -8.79
C LYS A 321 10.28 31.50 -9.83
N GLU A 322 10.78 30.29 -10.10
CA GLU A 322 11.72 30.05 -11.21
C GLU A 322 11.08 30.27 -12.58
N TYR A 323 9.81 29.87 -12.77
CA TYR A 323 9.10 30.11 -14.02
C TYR A 323 8.70 31.58 -14.20
N GLU A 324 8.25 32.29 -13.15
CA GLU A 324 8.03 33.73 -13.17
C GLU A 324 9.32 34.49 -13.42
N TYR A 325 10.44 34.08 -12.82
CA TYR A 325 11.75 34.68 -13.07
C TYR A 325 12.15 34.51 -14.54
N LEU A 326 12.05 33.30 -15.10
CA LEU A 326 12.36 33.04 -16.50
C LEU A 326 11.39 33.75 -17.47
N GLU A 327 10.12 33.90 -17.11
CA GLU A 327 9.13 34.67 -17.86
C GLU A 327 9.41 36.18 -17.81
N GLN A 328 9.77 36.72 -16.64
CA GLN A 328 10.12 38.14 -16.48
C GLN A 328 11.44 38.50 -17.17
N VAL A 329 12.42 37.59 -17.17
CA VAL A 329 13.66 37.74 -17.93
C VAL A 329 13.39 37.72 -19.44
N THR A 330 12.53 36.84 -19.92
CA THR A 330 12.23 36.71 -21.36
C THR A 330 11.37 37.83 -21.92
N ILE A 331 10.51 38.46 -21.13
CA ILE A 331 9.77 39.68 -21.51
C ILE A 331 10.54 40.98 -21.18
N GLY A 332 11.80 40.89 -20.76
CA GLY A 332 12.70 42.03 -20.55
C GLY A 332 12.45 42.86 -19.29
N LYS A 333 11.69 42.33 -18.33
CA LYS A 333 11.37 43.00 -17.05
C LYS A 333 12.42 42.76 -15.95
N GLN A 334 13.29 41.75 -16.09
CA GLN A 334 14.39 41.47 -15.18
C GLN A 334 15.66 41.11 -15.97
N SER A 335 16.83 41.54 -15.48
CA SER A 335 18.14 41.19 -16.05
C SER A 335 18.74 40.01 -15.31
N ILE A 336 19.39 39.10 -16.05
CA ILE A 336 20.22 38.04 -15.47
C ILE A 336 21.53 38.70 -15.02
N SER A 337 21.70 38.89 -13.71
CA SER A 337 22.96 39.32 -13.09
C SER A 337 23.57 38.20 -12.28
#